data_AF-A0A6I3KIQ5-F1
#
_entry.id   AF-A0A6I3KIQ5-F1
#
_cell.length_a   1.000
_cell.length_b   1.000
_cell.length_c   1.000
_cell.angle_alpha   90.00
_cell.angle_beta   90.00
_cell.angle_gamma   90.00
#
_symmetry.space_group_name_H-M   'P 1'
#
loop_
_entity.id
_entity.type
_entity.pdbx_description
1 polymer ?
#
loop_
_entity_poly.entity_id
_entity_poly.type
_entity_poly.pdbx_seq_one_letter_code
_entity_poly.pdbx_strand_id
1 'polypeptide(L)'
;MAQPLEFRTIKPTLQFRSDFERVKKEAGDHRLDTPLLGVIDRLAADLPLPAHCHDHPLSGIFEDCRDCHVGPELVLIYRKPDAHTLELIRLVHDVFRLMLARFATEKAVPFKPLVPAITTVEAIEEARRGGLKDFADSTALLKSLIAGD
;
A
#
# COMPACT_ATOMS: atom_id res chain seq x y z
N MET A 1 29.63 11.15 -1.85
CA MET A 1 28.63 12.20 -1.65
C MET A 1 27.35 11.72 -2.31
N ALA A 2 26.43 11.14 -1.54
CA ALA A 2 25.14 10.70 -2.08
C ALA A 2 24.26 11.94 -2.24
N GLN A 3 23.84 12.22 -3.47
CA GLN A 3 22.88 13.30 -3.75
C GLN A 3 21.59 13.03 -2.97
N PRO A 4 20.93 14.05 -2.40
CA PRO A 4 19.61 13.86 -1.82
C PRO A 4 18.64 13.58 -2.97
N LEU A 5 18.19 12.34 -3.12
CA LEU A 5 17.00 12.10 -3.92
C LEU A 5 15.81 12.60 -3.10
N GLU A 6 15.34 13.80 -3.43
CA GLU A 6 14.20 14.46 -2.76
C GLU A 6 12.88 13.69 -2.90
N PHE A 7 12.85 12.61 -3.70
CA PHE A 7 11.64 11.83 -3.93
C PHE A 7 11.96 10.33 -4.13
N ARG A 8 11.26 9.49 -3.37
CA ARG A 8 11.35 8.03 -3.46
C ARG A 8 10.55 7.52 -4.66
N THR A 9 11.06 6.48 -5.32
CA THR A 9 10.32 5.72 -6.31
C THR A 9 9.18 4.96 -5.62
N ILE A 10 7.97 5.14 -6.13
CA ILE A 10 6.75 4.55 -5.59
C ILE A 10 6.51 3.21 -6.29
N LYS A 11 6.43 2.14 -5.49
CA LYS A 11 6.24 0.76 -5.95
C LYS A 11 4.94 0.18 -5.39
N PRO A 12 3.84 0.18 -6.14
CA PRO A 12 2.61 -0.46 -5.70
C PRO A 12 2.67 -1.98 -5.91
N THR A 13 2.20 -2.75 -4.92
CA THR A 13 1.98 -4.19 -5.09
C THR A 13 0.69 -4.48 -5.87
N LEU A 14 0.55 -5.70 -6.43
CA LEU A 14 -0.71 -6.16 -7.04
C LEU A 14 -1.90 -6.12 -6.07
N GLN A 15 -1.63 -6.41 -4.80
CA GLN A 15 -2.65 -6.40 -3.77
C GLN A 15 -3.12 -4.98 -3.48
N PHE A 16 -2.20 -4.02 -3.40
CA PHE A 16 -2.56 -2.60 -3.29
C PHE A 16 -3.41 -2.13 -4.48
N ARG A 17 -3.06 -2.50 -5.71
CA ARG A 17 -3.88 -2.16 -6.91
C ARG A 17 -5.30 -2.71 -6.80
N SER A 18 -5.42 -3.99 -6.43
CA SER A 18 -6.72 -4.65 -6.27
C SER A 18 -7.55 -4.04 -5.14
N ASP A 19 -6.88 -3.69 -4.04
CA ASP A 19 -7.47 -3.01 -2.89
C ASP A 19 -7.97 -1.61 -3.27
N PHE A 20 -7.17 -0.84 -4.01
CA PHE A 20 -7.54 0.48 -4.52
C PHE A 20 -8.80 0.41 -5.39
N GLU A 21 -8.86 -0.51 -6.35
CA GLU A 21 -10.03 -0.69 -7.20
C GLU A 21 -11.29 -1.06 -6.41
N ARG A 22 -11.16 -1.89 -5.36
CA ARG A 22 -12.27 -2.22 -4.47
C ARG A 22 -12.75 -0.99 -3.70
N VAL A 23 -11.85 -0.27 -3.02
CA VAL A 23 -12.20 0.91 -2.22
C VAL A 23 -12.79 2.01 -3.09
N LYS A 24 -12.27 2.21 -4.30
CA LYS A 24 -12.79 3.17 -5.27
C LYS A 24 -14.23 2.87 -5.68
N LYS A 25 -14.55 1.59 -5.95
CA LYS A 25 -15.92 1.14 -6.27
C LYS A 25 -16.89 1.36 -5.11
N GLU A 26 -16.44 1.18 -3.87
CA GLU A 26 -17.25 1.35 -2.65
C GLU A 26 -17.47 2.83 -2.28
N ALA A 27 -16.41 3.65 -2.35
CA ALA A 27 -16.42 5.04 -1.90
C ALA A 27 -17.00 6.04 -2.93
N GLY A 28 -17.07 5.65 -4.20
CA GLY A 28 -17.36 6.56 -5.31
C GLY A 28 -16.14 7.40 -5.72
N ASP A 29 -16.10 7.81 -6.99
CA ASP A 29 -14.91 8.30 -7.72
C ASP A 29 -14.17 9.51 -7.10
N HIS A 30 -14.76 10.25 -6.16
CA HIS A 30 -14.28 11.60 -5.79
C HIS A 30 -13.76 11.77 -4.36
N ARG A 31 -13.88 10.77 -3.48
CA ARG A 31 -13.52 10.95 -2.04
C ARG A 31 -12.19 10.33 -1.62
N LEU A 32 -11.62 9.48 -2.46
CA LEU A 32 -10.42 8.70 -2.14
C LEU A 32 -9.12 9.37 -2.60
N ASP A 33 -9.14 9.97 -3.79
CA ASP A 33 -7.93 10.28 -4.54
C ASP A 33 -7.10 11.40 -3.90
N THR A 34 -7.72 12.52 -3.53
CA THR A 34 -7.03 13.66 -2.93
C THR A 34 -6.33 13.34 -1.61
N PRO A 35 -6.98 12.72 -0.61
CA PRO A 35 -6.31 12.40 0.65
C PRO A 35 -5.22 11.33 0.48
N LEU A 36 -5.46 10.32 -0.37
CA LEU A 36 -4.48 9.26 -0.63
C LEU A 36 -3.22 9.81 -1.34
N LEU A 37 -3.39 10.62 -2.39
CA LEU A 37 -2.28 11.26 -3.10
C LEU A 37 -1.44 12.12 -2.15
N GLY A 38 -2.08 12.98 -1.37
CA GLY A 38 -1.37 13.88 -0.46
C GLY A 38 -0.54 13.15 0.60
N VAL A 39 -0.97 11.95 1.04
CA VAL A 39 -0.17 11.11 1.92
C VAL A 39 0.99 10.45 1.17
N ILE A 40 0.74 9.87 -0.01
CA ILE A 40 1.79 9.22 -0.82
C ILE A 40 2.90 10.22 -1.19
N ASP A 41 2.56 11.45 -1.58
CA ASP A 41 3.53 12.49 -1.91
C ASP A 41 4.43 12.83 -0.73
N ARG A 42 3.83 13.02 0.46
CA ARG A 42 4.60 13.29 1.68
C ARG A 42 5.49 12.12 2.05
N LEU A 43 4.98 10.89 1.93
CA LEU A 43 5.77 9.69 2.19
C LEU A 43 6.95 9.55 1.22
N ALA A 44 6.73 9.84 -0.05
CA ALA A 44 7.74 9.75 -1.09
C ALA A 44 8.78 10.87 -0.97
N ALA A 45 8.38 12.07 -0.57
CA ALA A 45 9.26 13.21 -0.33
C ALA A 45 9.92 13.24 1.06
N ASP A 46 9.71 12.20 1.89
CA ASP A 46 10.15 12.16 3.30
C ASP A 46 9.71 13.37 4.13
N LEU A 47 8.55 13.93 3.81
CA LEU A 47 7.93 15.04 4.53
C LEU A 47 7.10 14.55 5.73
N PRO A 48 6.97 15.37 6.78
CA PRO A 48 6.14 15.01 7.92
C PRO A 48 4.68 14.82 7.51
N LEU A 49 4.09 13.74 8.03
CA LEU A 49 2.69 13.43 7.86
C LEU A 49 1.83 14.29 8.81
N PRO A 50 0.60 14.64 8.39
CA PRO A 50 -0.36 15.25 9.29
C PRO A 50 -0.64 14.39 10.53
N ALA A 51 -0.91 15.02 11.67
CA ALA A 51 -1.14 14.32 12.94
C ALA A 51 -2.33 13.32 12.89
N HIS A 52 -3.34 13.59 12.07
CA HIS A 52 -4.50 12.72 11.88
C HIS A 52 -4.20 11.44 11.10
N CYS A 53 -3.00 11.33 10.49
CA CYS A 53 -2.59 10.12 9.81
C CYS A 53 -2.18 9.01 10.77
N HIS A 54 -1.93 9.33 12.05
CA HIS A 54 -1.60 8.35 13.09
C HIS A 54 -0.56 7.31 12.66
N ASP A 55 0.47 7.72 11.90
CA ASP A 55 1.47 6.81 11.36
C ASP A 55 2.25 6.12 12.49
N HIS A 56 2.31 4.78 12.43
CA HIS A 56 3.04 3.98 13.41
C HIS A 56 3.60 2.70 12.78
N PRO A 57 4.74 2.19 13.29
CA PRO A 57 5.27 0.91 12.85
C PRO A 57 4.33 -0.23 13.27
N LEU A 58 4.20 -1.24 12.40
CA LEU A 58 3.58 -2.50 12.73
C LEU A 58 4.58 -3.45 13.43
N SER A 59 4.09 -4.56 13.96
CA SER A 59 4.88 -5.53 14.71
C SER A 59 4.67 -6.96 14.20
N GLY A 60 5.58 -7.86 14.56
CA GLY A 60 5.50 -9.28 14.18
C GLY A 60 5.89 -9.49 12.73
N ILE A 61 5.09 -10.25 11.97
CA ILE A 61 5.38 -10.53 10.54
C ILE A 61 5.35 -9.30 9.63
N PHE A 62 4.94 -8.14 10.18
CA PHE A 62 4.85 -6.85 9.51
C PHE A 62 5.79 -5.81 10.14
N GLU A 63 6.85 -6.23 10.84
CA GLU A 63 7.80 -5.32 11.51
C GLU A 63 8.50 -4.31 10.58
N ASP A 64 8.59 -4.64 9.30
CA ASP A 64 9.14 -3.77 8.25
C ASP A 64 8.08 -2.82 7.66
N CYS A 65 6.82 -2.99 8.04
CA CYS A 65 5.70 -2.20 7.55
C CYS A 65 5.24 -1.14 8.56
N ARG A 66 4.57 -0.13 8.03
CA ARG A 66 3.95 0.97 8.76
C ARG A 66 2.49 1.08 8.41
N ASP A 67 1.72 1.56 9.37
CA ASP A 67 0.28 1.70 9.35
C ASP A 67 -0.07 3.19 9.42
N CYS A 68 -0.70 3.71 8.36
CA CYS A 68 -1.01 5.12 8.21
C CYS A 68 -2.47 5.32 7.81
N HIS A 69 -3.21 6.05 8.64
CA HIS A 69 -4.58 6.44 8.35
C HIS A 69 -4.59 7.54 7.28
N VAL A 70 -5.26 7.30 6.16
CA VAL A 70 -5.42 8.26 5.06
C VAL A 70 -6.80 8.92 5.08
N GLY A 71 -7.75 8.37 5.84
CA GLY A 71 -9.09 8.90 6.05
C GLY A 71 -9.72 8.30 7.31
N PRO A 72 -10.98 8.65 7.63
CA PRO A 72 -11.63 8.26 8.89
C PRO A 72 -11.59 6.76 9.16
N GLU A 73 -11.87 5.97 8.13
CA GLU A 73 -11.92 4.51 8.20
C GLU A 73 -10.91 3.86 7.25
N LEU A 74 -9.94 4.60 6.68
CA LEU A 74 -9.10 4.09 5.60
C LEU A 74 -7.61 4.13 5.99
N VAL A 75 -6.95 3.00 5.83
CA VAL A 75 -5.56 2.75 6.23
C VAL A 75 -4.73 2.32 5.02
N LEU A 76 -3.60 3.00 4.85
CA LEU A 76 -2.51 2.62 3.96
C LEU A 76 -1.46 1.84 4.76
N ILE A 77 -1.17 0.61 4.34
CA ILE A 77 -0.02 -0.14 4.83
C ILE A 77 1.10 -0.03 3.80
N TYR A 78 2.25 0.47 4.23
CA TYR A 78 3.40 0.72 3.38
C TYR A 78 4.71 0.33 4.06
N ARG A 79 5.81 0.27 3.31
CA ARG A 79 7.17 0.16 3.87
C ARG A 79 8.18 0.98 3.07
N LYS A 80 9.32 1.23 3.70
CA LYS A 80 10.47 1.92 3.10
C LYS A 80 11.70 1.00 3.22
N PRO A 81 11.88 0.05 2.29
CA PRO A 81 12.90 -0.99 2.43
C PRO A 81 14.33 -0.44 2.29
N ASP A 82 14.48 0.68 1.58
CA ASP A 82 15.75 1.39 1.39
C ASP A 82 15.51 2.91 1.37
N ALA A 83 16.55 3.71 1.09
CA ALA A 83 16.47 5.18 1.09
C ALA A 83 15.71 5.77 -0.11
N HIS A 84 15.49 4.99 -1.16
CA HIS A 84 14.98 5.47 -2.45
C HIS A 84 13.62 4.87 -2.81
N THR A 85 13.15 3.86 -2.07
CA THR A 85 11.92 3.14 -2.38
C THR A 85 10.84 3.43 -1.33
N LEU A 86 9.62 3.67 -1.82
CA LEU A 86 8.37 3.62 -1.07
C LEU A 86 7.51 2.50 -1.66
N GLU A 87 7.25 1.45 -0.88
CA GLU A 87 6.44 0.32 -1.34
C GLU A 87 5.03 0.37 -0.73
N LEU A 88 4.00 0.36 -1.57
CA LEU A 88 2.60 0.39 -1.15
C LEU A 88 2.04 -1.03 -1.12
N ILE A 89 1.72 -1.53 0.08
CA ILE A 89 1.42 -2.95 0.32
C ILE A 89 -0.08 -3.22 0.31
N ARG A 90 -0.88 -2.44 1.04
CA ARG A 90 -2.34 -2.62 1.15
C ARG A 90 -3.06 -1.28 1.30
N LEU A 91 -4.32 -1.26 0.86
CA LEU A 91 -5.27 -0.20 1.16
C LEU A 91 -6.54 -0.83 1.72
N VAL A 92 -6.80 -0.65 3.01
CA VAL A 92 -7.87 -1.38 3.72
C VAL A 92 -8.68 -0.45 4.59
N HIS A 93 -9.94 -0.79 4.83
CA HIS A 93 -10.67 -0.09 5.89
C HIS A 93 -10.13 -0.50 7.27
N ASP A 94 -10.22 0.38 8.27
CA ASP A 94 -9.67 0.19 9.62
C ASP A 94 -10.24 -1.08 10.29
N VAL A 95 -11.51 -1.37 10.06
CA VAL A 95 -12.14 -2.63 10.52
C VAL A 95 -11.46 -3.89 9.95
N PHE A 96 -11.01 -3.87 8.70
CA PHE A 96 -10.27 -4.98 8.09
C PHE A 96 -8.83 -5.02 8.60
N ARG A 97 -8.24 -3.86 8.92
CA ARG A 97 -6.92 -3.76 9.54
C ARG A 97 -6.89 -4.45 10.91
N LEU A 98 -7.92 -4.29 11.73
CA LEU A 98 -8.06 -5.03 13.00
C LEU A 98 -8.13 -6.55 12.79
N MET A 99 -8.85 -7.03 11.77
CA MET A 99 -8.88 -8.45 11.42
C MET A 99 -7.50 -8.97 10.96
N LEU A 100 -6.78 -8.20 10.14
CA LEU A 100 -5.44 -8.58 9.66
C LEU A 100 -4.41 -8.64 10.79
N ALA A 101 -4.43 -7.66 11.70
CA ALA A 101 -3.58 -7.65 12.88
C ALA A 101 -3.84 -8.88 13.77
N ARG A 102 -5.12 -9.24 13.96
CA ARG A 102 -5.51 -10.46 14.68
C ARG A 102 -5.06 -11.74 13.99
N PHE A 103 -5.13 -11.80 12.66
CA PHE A 103 -4.62 -12.96 11.93
C PHE A 103 -3.10 -13.14 12.10
N ALA A 104 -2.34 -12.05 12.06
CA ALA A 104 -0.89 -12.09 12.24
C ALA A 104 -0.49 -12.61 13.62
N THR A 105 -1.24 -12.27 14.67
CA THR A 105 -0.98 -12.74 16.04
C THR A 105 -1.50 -14.15 16.29
N GLU A 106 -2.70 -14.49 15.82
CA GLU A 106 -3.38 -15.76 16.11
C GLU A 106 -3.05 -16.87 15.10
N LYS A 107 -2.39 -16.56 13.97
CA LYS A 107 -2.09 -17.48 12.86
C LYS A 107 -3.31 -18.24 12.30
N ALA A 108 -4.52 -17.72 12.51
CA ALA A 108 -5.76 -18.39 12.14
C ALA A 108 -6.66 -17.46 11.31
N VAL A 109 -6.79 -17.72 10.00
CA VAL A 109 -7.69 -16.92 9.14
C VAL A 109 -9.12 -17.40 9.40
N PRO A 110 -10.10 -16.49 9.48
CA PRO A 110 -11.50 -16.85 9.70
C PRO A 110 -12.16 -17.53 8.47
N PHE A 111 -11.40 -17.75 7.39
CA PHE A 111 -11.87 -18.36 6.16
C PHE A 111 -10.85 -19.38 5.64
N LYS A 112 -11.32 -20.36 4.88
CA LYS A 112 -10.46 -21.34 4.22
C LYS A 112 -9.65 -20.64 3.11
N PRO A 113 -8.30 -20.63 3.15
CA PRO A 113 -7.50 -20.02 2.10
C PRO A 113 -7.77 -20.67 0.74
N LEU A 114 -7.94 -19.85 -0.29
CA LEU A 114 -7.91 -20.33 -1.67
C LEU A 114 -6.46 -20.66 -2.02
N VAL A 115 -6.18 -21.88 -2.47
CA VAL A 115 -4.86 -22.26 -2.99
C VAL A 115 -4.88 -21.98 -4.50
N PRO A 116 -4.14 -20.97 -4.98
CA PRO A 116 -4.12 -20.65 -6.40
C PRO A 116 -3.38 -21.73 -7.20
N ALA A 117 -3.70 -21.83 -8.50
CA ALA A 117 -3.00 -22.72 -9.42
C ALA A 117 -1.50 -22.33 -9.54
N ILE A 118 -0.64 -23.30 -9.88
CA ILE A 118 0.82 -23.08 -9.98
C ILE A 118 1.18 -21.90 -10.88
N THR A 119 0.53 -21.76 -12.04
CA THR A 119 0.77 -20.65 -12.97
C THR A 119 0.46 -19.29 -12.37
N THR A 120 -0.52 -19.23 -11.46
CA THR A 120 -0.85 -18.02 -10.71
C THR A 120 0.19 -17.74 -9.63
N VAL A 121 0.75 -18.78 -9.00
CA VAL A 121 1.85 -18.62 -8.03
C VAL A 121 3.09 -18.07 -8.72
N GLU A 122 3.46 -18.60 -9.88
CA GLU A 122 4.59 -18.12 -10.69
C GLU A 122 4.44 -16.65 -11.09
N ALA A 123 3.24 -16.25 -11.54
CA ALA A 123 2.95 -14.85 -11.85
C ALA A 123 3.07 -13.94 -10.61
N ILE A 124 2.63 -14.40 -9.44
CA ILE A 124 2.77 -13.66 -8.17
C ILE A 124 4.25 -13.55 -7.77
N GLU A 125 5.04 -14.60 -7.93
CA GLU A 125 6.48 -14.59 -7.62
C GLU A 125 7.27 -13.67 -8.56
N GLU A 126 6.98 -13.69 -9.85
CA GLU A 126 7.60 -12.78 -10.83
C GLU A 126 7.25 -11.31 -10.55
N ALA A 127 5.99 -11.03 -10.19
CA ALA A 127 5.60 -9.69 -9.73
C ALA A 127 6.39 -9.28 -8.47
N ARG A 128 6.62 -10.20 -7.52
CA ARG A 128 7.44 -9.95 -6.32
C ARG A 128 8.93 -9.72 -6.65
N ARG A 129 9.45 -10.28 -7.74
CA ARG A 129 10.84 -10.04 -8.21
C ARG A 129 11.01 -8.67 -8.89
N GLY A 130 9.95 -7.87 -9.00
CA GLY A 130 10.01 -6.53 -9.58
C GLY A 130 9.39 -6.43 -10.98
N GLY A 131 8.55 -7.38 -11.39
CA GLY A 131 7.80 -7.31 -12.66
C GLY A 131 6.65 -6.28 -12.68
N LEU A 132 6.54 -5.42 -11.66
CA LEU A 132 5.51 -4.39 -11.57
C LEU A 132 6.04 -3.03 -12.02
N LYS A 133 5.14 -2.20 -12.56
CA LYS A 133 5.48 -0.83 -12.97
C LYS A 133 5.74 0.04 -11.75
N ASP A 134 6.93 0.64 -11.71
CA ASP A 134 7.36 1.65 -10.75
C ASP A 134 6.93 3.05 -11.20
N PHE A 135 6.79 3.98 -10.25
CA PHE A 135 6.39 5.36 -10.53
C PHE A 135 7.31 6.37 -9.85
N ALA A 136 7.64 7.43 -10.58
CA ALA A 136 8.40 8.56 -10.06
C ALA A 136 7.54 9.65 -9.41
N ASP A 137 6.21 9.56 -9.54
CA ASP A 137 5.26 10.57 -9.06
C ASP A 137 3.90 9.92 -8.73
N SER A 138 3.20 10.45 -7.72
CA SER A 138 1.92 9.91 -7.25
C SER A 138 0.78 10.12 -8.25
N THR A 139 0.79 11.20 -9.03
CA THR A 139 -0.22 11.46 -10.06
C THR A 139 -0.09 10.44 -11.18
N ALA A 140 1.14 10.11 -11.58
CA ALA A 140 1.41 9.07 -12.56
C ALA A 140 0.94 7.68 -12.06
N LEU A 141 1.15 7.39 -10.77
CA LEU A 141 0.61 6.19 -10.13
C LEU A 141 -0.91 6.18 -10.22
N LEU A 142 -1.60 7.22 -9.71
CA LEU A 142 -3.05 7.25 -9.65
C LEU A 142 -3.68 7.15 -11.04
N LYS A 143 -3.11 7.85 -12.03
CA LYS A 143 -3.56 7.75 -13.42
C LYS A 143 -3.46 6.31 -13.96
N SER A 144 -2.39 5.59 -13.62
CA SER A 144 -2.24 4.19 -13.99
C SER A 144 -3.24 3.28 -13.27
N LEU A 145 -3.59 3.56 -12.01
CA LEU A 145 -4.60 2.80 -11.28
C LEU A 145 -5.98 3.00 -11.92
N ILE A 146 -6.35 4.25 -12.19
CA ILE A 146 -7.64 4.61 -12.79
C ILE A 146 -7.82 4.02 -14.20
N ALA A 147 -6.75 3.92 -14.98
CA ALA A 147 -6.79 3.43 -16.36
C ALA A 147 -7.02 1.90 -16.48
N GLY A 148 -6.76 1.13 -15.42
CA GLY A 148 -7.03 -0.31 -15.39
C GLY A 148 -6.08 -1.20 -16.21
N ASP A 149 -4.86 -0.75 -16.49
CA ASP A 149 -3.80 -1.53 -17.17
C ASP A 149 -3.24 -2.68 -16.29
#